data_AF-A0A9D8QCT4-F1
#
_entry.id   AF-A0A9D8QCT4-F1
#
_cell.length_a   1.000
_cell.length_b   1.000
_cell.length_c   1.000
_cell.angle_alpha   90.00
_cell.angle_beta   90.00
_cell.angle_gamma   90.00
#
_symmetry.space_group_name_H-M   'P 1'
#
loop_
_entity.id
_entity.type
_entity.pdbx_description
1 polymer ?
#
loop_
_entity_poly.entity_id
_entity_poly.type
_entity_poly.pdbx_seq_one_letter_code
_entity_poly.pdbx_strand_id
1 'polypeptide(L)'
;GRAGGLSQGHAALVRYLVAEQEAGRLAPQAQPPYLAAAVLGACQHRAFAALVGGSAVEQPPGLDADVDEYARGVVRVVLSAQAA
;
A
#
# COMPACT_ATOMS: atom_id res chain seq x y z
N GLY A 1 2.00 -2.90 -21.90
CA GLY A 1 2.36 -1.53 -21.47
C GLY A 1 2.41 -1.44 -19.95
N ARG A 2 3.18 -0.50 -19.38
CA ARG A 2 3.39 -0.34 -17.92
C ARG A 2 2.09 -0.32 -17.09
N ALA A 3 0.98 0.17 -17.64
CA ALA A 3 -0.34 0.12 -17.00
C ALA A 3 -0.85 -1.30 -16.70
N GLY A 4 -0.50 -2.29 -17.52
CA GLY A 4 -0.81 -3.70 -17.27
C GLY A 4 -0.07 -4.27 -16.07
N GLY A 5 1.13 -3.75 -15.74
CA GLY A 5 1.87 -4.16 -14.56
C GLY A 5 1.23 -3.69 -13.25
N LEU A 6 0.63 -2.51 -13.23
CA LEU A 6 -0.07 -1.98 -12.05
C LEU A 6 -1.36 -2.76 -11.75
N SER A 7 -2.17 -3.03 -12.78
CA SER A 7 -3.39 -3.84 -12.62
C SER A 7 -3.07 -5.29 -12.25
N GLN A 8 -2.00 -5.87 -12.81
CA GLN A 8 -1.51 -7.19 -12.42
C GLN A 8 -0.99 -7.23 -10.97
N GLY A 9 -0.24 -6.22 -10.55
CA GLY A 9 0.26 -6.10 -9.17
C GLY A 9 -0.88 -5.97 -8.15
N HIS A 10 -1.88 -5.14 -8.45
CA HIS A 10 -3.10 -5.03 -7.64
C HIS A 10 -3.83 -6.37 -7.54
N ALA A 11 -4.09 -7.04 -8.67
CA ALA A 11 -4.76 -8.33 -8.67
C ALA A 11 -3.98 -9.41 -7.91
N ALA A 12 -2.65 -9.41 -7.98
CA ALA A 12 -1.81 -10.33 -7.22
C ALA A 12 -1.89 -10.09 -5.72
N LEU A 13 -1.83 -8.84 -5.28
CA LEU A 13 -1.96 -8.47 -3.88
C LEU A 13 -3.34 -8.80 -3.33
N VAL A 14 -4.41 -8.57 -4.11
CA VAL A 14 -5.77 -8.98 -3.73
C VAL A 14 -5.85 -10.49 -3.50
N ARG A 15 -5.33 -11.31 -4.43
CA ARG A 15 -5.33 -12.77 -4.26
C ARG A 15 -4.56 -13.23 -3.03
N TYR A 16 -3.41 -12.59 -2.76
CA TYR A 16 -2.65 -12.87 -1.54
C TYR A 16 -3.50 -12.58 -0.29
N LEU A 17 -4.09 -11.38 -0.21
CA LEU A 17 -4.90 -10.99 0.95
C LEU A 17 -6.16 -11.86 1.12
N VAL A 18 -6.78 -12.34 0.04
CA VAL A 18 -7.86 -13.34 0.13
C VAL A 18 -7.35 -14.63 0.77
N ALA A 19 -6.21 -15.16 0.32
CA ALA A 19 -5.63 -16.37 0.90
C ALA A 19 -5.25 -16.18 2.39
N GLU A 20 -4.77 -15.00 2.77
CA GLU A 20 -4.49 -14.66 4.18
C GLU A 20 -5.77 -14.61 5.02
N GLN A 21 -6.87 -14.11 4.46
CA GLN A 21 -8.18 -14.08 5.11
C GLN A 21 -8.77 -15.48 5.27
N GLU A 22 -8.70 -16.31 4.24
CA GLU A 22 -9.12 -17.72 4.29
C GLU A 22 -8.30 -18.52 5.32
N ALA A 23 -7.02 -18.17 5.48
CA ALA A 23 -6.16 -18.76 6.50
C ALA A 23 -6.35 -18.18 7.92
N GLY A 24 -7.30 -17.25 8.11
CA GLY A 24 -7.60 -16.64 9.41
C GLY A 24 -6.55 -15.65 9.91
N ARG A 25 -5.62 -15.22 9.07
CA ARG A 25 -4.60 -14.20 9.41
C ARG A 25 -5.10 -12.77 9.23
N LEU A 26 -6.21 -12.58 8.51
CA LEU A 26 -6.94 -11.33 8.40
C LEU A 26 -8.34 -11.46 8.98
N ALA A 27 -8.90 -10.35 9.44
CA ALA A 27 -10.25 -10.30 9.98
C ALA A 27 -11.29 -10.77 8.93
N PRO A 28 -12.35 -11.52 9.33
CA PRO A 28 -13.37 -11.99 8.40
C PRO A 28 -14.11 -10.87 7.65
N GLN A 29 -14.22 -9.69 8.27
CA GLN A 29 -14.82 -8.49 7.69
C GLN A 29 -13.85 -7.64 6.85
N ALA A 30 -12.57 -8.02 6.79
CA ALA A 30 -11.60 -7.31 5.98
C ALA A 30 -12.03 -7.31 4.51
N GLN A 31 -11.68 -6.25 3.79
CA GLN A 31 -12.00 -6.07 2.37
C GLN A 31 -10.71 -6.12 1.54
N PRO A 32 -10.24 -7.32 1.10
CA PRO A 32 -8.96 -7.47 0.41
C PRO A 32 -8.73 -6.51 -0.78
N PRO A 33 -9.72 -6.22 -1.64
CA PRO A 33 -9.56 -5.23 -2.71
C PRO A 33 -9.25 -3.82 -2.21
N TYR A 34 -9.93 -3.40 -1.13
CA TYR A 34 -9.73 -2.08 -0.52
C TYR A 34 -8.35 -1.97 0.13
N LEU A 35 -7.93 -3.01 0.87
CA LEU A 35 -6.61 -3.05 1.51
C LEU A 35 -5.48 -3.01 0.48
N ALA A 36 -5.61 -3.76 -0.62
CA ALA A 36 -4.64 -3.71 -1.71
C ALA A 36 -4.57 -2.32 -2.36
N ALA A 37 -5.71 -1.67 -2.57
CA ALA A 37 -5.77 -0.31 -3.11
C ALA A 37 -5.13 0.71 -2.15
N ALA A 38 -5.37 0.61 -0.84
CA ALA A 38 -4.80 1.49 0.16
C ALA A 38 -3.27 1.40 0.20
N VAL A 39 -2.72 0.18 0.23
CA VAL A 39 -1.26 -0.05 0.26
C VAL A 39 -0.60 0.49 -1.01
N LEU A 40 -1.13 0.14 -2.19
CA LEU A 40 -0.56 0.58 -3.46
C LEU A 40 -0.72 2.09 -3.68
N GLY A 41 -1.86 2.66 -3.25
CA GLY A 41 -2.14 4.09 -3.33
C GLY A 41 -1.17 4.91 -2.49
N ALA A 42 -0.87 4.50 -1.25
CA ALA A 42 0.12 5.16 -0.42
C ALA A 42 1.52 5.10 -1.04
N CYS A 43 1.93 3.94 -1.56
CA CYS A 43 3.21 3.78 -2.23
C CYS A 43 3.31 4.64 -3.51
N GLN A 44 2.22 4.70 -4.30
CA GLN A 44 2.15 5.57 -5.48
C GLN A 44 2.21 7.05 -5.10
N HIS A 45 1.50 7.47 -4.04
CA HIS A 45 1.54 8.83 -3.55
C HIS A 45 2.97 9.24 -3.16
N ARG A 46 3.69 8.39 -2.40
CA ARG A 46 5.11 8.62 -2.08
C ARG A 46 6.00 8.67 -3.32
N ALA A 47 5.83 7.75 -4.26
CA ALA A 47 6.63 7.73 -5.48
C ALA A 47 6.39 9.00 -6.32
N PHE A 48 5.13 9.43 -6.41
CA PHE A 48 4.78 10.69 -7.09
C PHE A 48 5.38 11.89 -6.36
N ALA A 49 5.26 11.95 -5.03
CA ALA A 49 5.86 12.96 -4.18
C ALA A 49 7.37 13.09 -4.38
N ALA A 50 8.08 11.96 -4.51
CA ALA A 50 9.52 11.93 -4.81
C ALA A 50 9.84 12.50 -6.20
N LEU A 51 8.99 12.27 -7.19
CA LEU A 51 9.16 12.78 -8.56
C LEU A 51 8.89 14.29 -8.66
N VAL A 52 7.94 14.81 -7.89
CA VAL A 52 7.59 16.25 -7.90
C VAL A 52 8.35 17.08 -6.86
N GLY A 53 9.00 16.43 -5.88
CA GLY A 53 9.62 17.05 -4.71
C GLY A 53 10.80 17.99 -4.95
N GLY A 54 11.28 18.13 -6.19
CA GLY A 54 12.31 19.11 -6.55
C GLY A 54 11.88 20.58 -6.43
N SER A 55 10.59 20.88 -6.26
CA SER A 55 10.05 22.24 -6.16
C SER A 55 9.25 22.54 -4.88
N ALA A 56 9.22 21.62 -3.90
CA ALA A 56 8.45 21.79 -2.68
C ALA A 56 9.31 22.43 -1.58
N VAL A 57 8.78 23.47 -0.92
CA VAL A 57 9.42 24.15 0.23
C VAL A 57 9.51 23.23 1.45
N GLU A 58 8.61 22.24 1.53
CA GLU A 58 8.53 21.26 2.61
C GLU A 58 8.43 19.86 2.03
N GLN A 59 9.23 18.92 2.54
CA GLN A 59 9.26 17.55 2.05
C GLN A 59 8.02 16.79 2.55
N PRO A 60 7.26 16.13 1.65
CA PRO A 60 6.16 15.26 2.03
C PRO A 60 6.57 14.20 3.07
N PRO A 61 5.71 13.91 4.07
CA PRO A 61 6.01 12.94 5.12
C PRO A 61 6.34 11.54 4.55
N GLY A 62 7.43 10.93 5.03
CA GLY A 62 7.85 9.59 4.64
C GLY A 62 8.71 9.50 3.39
N LEU A 63 9.10 10.64 2.79
CA LEU A 63 10.13 10.69 1.74
C LEU A 63 11.56 10.53 2.29
N ASP A 64 11.75 10.88 3.55
CA ASP A 64 12.98 10.71 4.33
C ASP A 64 13.24 9.24 4.71
N ALA A 65 12.18 8.44 4.84
CA ALA A 65 12.27 7.01 5.08
C ALA A 65 12.67 6.23 3.81
N ASP A 66 13.37 5.10 4.00
CA ASP A 66 13.60 4.13 2.91
C ASP A 66 12.26 3.58 2.37
N VAL A 67 12.24 3.16 1.10
CA VAL A 67 11.05 2.64 0.43
C VAL A 67 10.45 1.46 1.19
N ASP A 68 11.28 0.52 1.66
CA ASP A 68 10.82 -0.68 2.34
C ASP A 68 10.28 -0.36 3.74
N GLU A 69 10.92 0.59 4.43
CA GLU A 69 10.46 1.06 5.73
C GLU A 69 9.09 1.73 5.62
N TYR A 70 8.92 2.61 4.63
CA TYR A 70 7.64 3.26 4.36
C TYR A 70 6.55 2.23 4.05
N ALA A 71 6.81 1.29 3.14
CA ALA A 71 5.84 0.26 2.78
C ALA A 71 5.44 -0.62 3.97
N ARG A 72 6.39 -1.02 4.83
CA ARG A 72 6.11 -1.74 6.09
C ARG A 72 5.27 -0.91 7.06
N GLY A 73 5.51 0.40 7.14
CA GLY A 73 4.70 1.33 7.92
C GLY A 73 3.25 1.34 7.46
N VAL A 74 3.03 1.52 6.16
CA VAL A 74 1.69 1.50 5.54
C VAL A 74 0.98 0.17 5.82
N VAL A 75 1.65 -0.97 5.61
CA VAL A 75 1.06 -2.29 5.87
C VAL A 75 0.65 -2.43 7.34
N ARG A 76 1.48 -2.02 8.30
CA ARG A 76 1.12 -2.04 9.72
C ARG A 76 -0.13 -1.21 10.01
N VAL A 77 -0.18 0.03 9.52
CA VAL A 77 -1.34 0.91 9.72
C VAL A 77 -2.61 0.29 9.16
N VAL A 78 -2.54 -0.21 7.92
CA VAL A 78 -3.68 -0.86 7.24
C VAL A 78 -4.16 -2.08 8.01
N LEU A 79 -3.26 -2.93 8.50
CA LEU A 79 -3.63 -4.11 9.29
C LEU A 79 -4.18 -3.75 10.67
N SER A 80 -3.58 -2.78 11.36
CA SER A 80 -4.08 -2.31 12.66
C SER A 80 -5.48 -1.71 12.57
N ALA A 81 -5.80 -1.02 11.46
CA ALA A 81 -7.13 -0.47 11.21
C ALA A 81 -8.21 -1.55 10.95
N GLN A 82 -7.83 -2.81 10.69
CA GLN A 82 -8.78 -3.93 10.58
C GLN A 82 -9.10 -4.60 11.91
N ALA A 83 -8.30 -4.32 12.96
CA ALA A 83 -8.46 -4.92 14.29
C ALA A 83 -9.30 -4.06 15.25
N ALA A 84 -9.68 -2.86 14.83
CA ALA A 84 -10.54 -1.92 15.56
C ALA A 84 -11.99 -2.04 15.07
#